data_AF-A0A7K3ZU27-F1
#
_entry.id   AF-A0A7K3ZU27-F1
#
_cell.length_a   1.000
_cell.length_b   1.000
_cell.length_c   1.000
_cell.angle_alpha   90.00
_cell.angle_beta   90.00
_cell.angle_gamma   90.00
#
_symmetry.space_group_name_H-M   'P 1'
#
loop_
_entity.id
_entity.type
_entity.pdbx_description
1 polymer ?
#
loop_
_entity_poly.entity_id
_entity_poly.type
_entity_poly.pdbx_seq_one_letter_code
_entity_poly.pdbx_strand_id
1 'polypeptide(L)'
;MRIKSKVLALLLLLALVPGLAVADSAIMEELGSKAAKKAMQDLKMEKGDADLLILTNAGHAIVDGQTTQAALKGLSAESGNSIGDANLFQVLRPHWKPVWFYFFDKATGEAVFLQADSQALSGSQDDLGALPEEKLFSKISKANVDIEYLRNNTDEGNATFDGKAFNGNEFSLAGISNVWARGGAFDFIQATCFHDHLCPGVTSGLFLAKYVEEKLPINNISAESYKVIACPNWCKDDLLQMRWDATPGKSSMFVMALTDAEKKAVPGIAGIYIRWNDTVKEGDALALGYNFSAVELPQWTGPAWGSKLYQDIVLMPYVDTPEAFITVLKEFKVDAAKLAQMQNAGMHPLKVAGVM
;
A
#
# COMPACT_ATOMS: atom_id res chain seq x y z
N MET A 1 -33.00 -9.82 -45.48
CA MET A 1 -33.51 -10.22 -44.16
C MET A 1 -32.50 -10.87 -43.20
N ARG A 2 -31.36 -11.43 -43.66
CA ARG A 2 -30.37 -12.13 -42.81
C ARG A 2 -29.35 -11.25 -42.06
N ILE A 3 -29.18 -9.99 -42.43
CA ILE A 3 -28.18 -9.09 -41.82
C ILE A 3 -28.70 -8.48 -40.51
N LYS A 4 -30.00 -8.18 -40.41
CA LYS A 4 -30.62 -7.61 -39.21
C LYS A 4 -30.63 -8.57 -38.01
N SER A 5 -30.67 -9.89 -38.25
CA SER A 5 -30.63 -10.91 -37.19
C SER A 5 -29.23 -11.11 -36.60
N LYS A 6 -28.15 -10.92 -37.38
CA LYS A 6 -26.77 -11.06 -36.89
C LYS A 6 -26.32 -9.86 -36.04
N VAL A 7 -26.79 -8.66 -36.36
CA VAL A 7 -26.52 -7.44 -35.57
C VAL A 7 -27.22 -7.50 -34.20
N LEU A 8 -28.45 -8.03 -34.16
CA LEU A 8 -29.20 -8.19 -32.91
C LEU A 8 -28.59 -9.28 -32.00
N ALA A 9 -28.08 -10.38 -32.59
CA ALA A 9 -27.37 -11.42 -31.84
C ALA A 9 -26.03 -10.94 -31.27
N LEU A 10 -25.30 -10.08 -31.98
CA LEU A 10 -24.04 -9.50 -31.51
C LEU A 10 -24.24 -8.48 -30.39
N LEU A 11 -25.33 -7.70 -30.42
CA LEU A 11 -25.71 -6.78 -29.34
C LEU A 11 -26.18 -7.52 -28.07
N LEU A 12 -26.86 -8.66 -28.21
CA LEU A 12 -27.20 -9.52 -27.05
C LEU A 12 -25.97 -10.23 -26.45
N LEU A 13 -24.97 -10.57 -27.26
CA LEU A 13 -23.70 -11.17 -26.79
C LEU A 13 -22.81 -10.17 -26.03
N LEU A 14 -22.89 -8.87 -26.35
CA LEU A 14 -22.22 -7.80 -25.59
C LEU A 14 -22.91 -7.51 -24.25
N ALA A 15 -24.22 -7.72 -24.13
CA ALA A 15 -24.95 -7.64 -22.87
C ALA A 15 -24.76 -8.87 -21.95
N LEU A 16 -24.13 -9.92 -22.47
CA LEU A 16 -23.85 -11.19 -21.78
C LEU A 16 -22.35 -11.38 -21.50
N VAL A 17 -21.58 -10.30 -21.35
CA VAL A 17 -20.25 -10.38 -20.76
C VAL A 17 -20.41 -10.34 -19.24
N PRO A 18 -20.48 -11.49 -18.53
CA PRO A 18 -20.35 -11.48 -17.08
C PRO A 18 -19.00 -10.83 -16.73
N GLY A 19 -19.03 -9.72 -15.99
CA GLY A 19 -17.83 -9.06 -15.49
C GLY A 19 -17.64 -7.59 -15.88
N LEU A 20 -18.52 -6.99 -16.68
CA LEU A 20 -18.55 -5.52 -16.82
C LEU A 20 -19.36 -4.93 -15.67
N ALA A 21 -18.67 -4.61 -14.58
CA ALA A 21 -19.25 -3.93 -13.45
C ALA A 21 -19.76 -2.54 -13.88
N VAL A 22 -21.07 -2.33 -13.83
CA VAL A 22 -21.70 -1.04 -14.16
C VAL A 22 -21.54 -0.14 -12.94
N ALA A 23 -21.02 1.07 -13.13
CA ALA A 23 -21.00 2.07 -12.08
C ALA A 23 -22.41 2.66 -11.95
N ASP A 24 -23.24 2.11 -11.06
CA ASP A 24 -24.30 2.94 -10.47
C ASP A 24 -23.65 3.84 -9.43
N SER A 25 -23.22 5.02 -9.89
CA SER A 25 -22.37 5.91 -9.09
C SER A 25 -23.08 6.44 -7.86
N ALA A 26 -24.42 6.45 -7.85
CA ALA A 26 -25.18 7.21 -6.87
C ALA A 26 -25.30 6.49 -5.51
N ILE A 27 -25.47 5.17 -5.52
CA ILE A 27 -25.45 4.32 -4.31
C ILE A 27 -24.10 4.42 -3.61
N MET A 28 -23.01 4.28 -4.38
CA MET A 28 -21.66 4.30 -3.82
C MET A 28 -21.26 5.70 -3.34
N GLU A 29 -21.66 6.75 -4.06
CA GLU A 29 -21.48 8.13 -3.61
C GLU A 29 -22.21 8.39 -2.29
N GLU A 30 -23.48 7.98 -2.16
CA GLU A 30 -24.24 8.09 -0.91
C GLU A 30 -23.60 7.29 0.25
N LEU A 31 -23.10 6.08 -0.03
CA LEU A 31 -22.38 5.26 0.95
C LEU A 31 -21.15 6.00 1.50
N GLY A 32 -20.34 6.60 0.62
CA GLY A 32 -19.18 7.41 1.02
C GLY A 32 -19.59 8.63 1.84
N SER A 33 -20.65 9.32 1.44
CA SER A 33 -21.20 10.48 2.16
C SER A 33 -21.65 10.12 3.57
N LYS A 34 -22.40 9.02 3.74
CA LYS A 34 -22.85 8.53 5.05
C LYS A 34 -21.69 8.10 5.94
N ALA A 35 -20.68 7.44 5.38
CA ALA A 35 -19.48 7.07 6.11
C ALA A 35 -18.76 8.31 6.67
N ALA A 36 -18.55 9.34 5.84
CA ALA A 36 -17.93 10.59 6.24
C ALA A 36 -18.73 11.33 7.32
N LYS A 37 -20.04 11.53 7.12
CA LYS A 37 -20.91 12.18 8.12
C LYS A 37 -20.83 11.49 9.48
N LYS A 38 -20.98 10.17 9.49
CA LYS A 38 -20.96 9.39 10.74
C LYS A 38 -19.62 9.49 11.44
N ALA A 39 -18.52 9.29 10.72
CA ALA A 39 -17.19 9.34 11.30
C ALA A 39 -16.83 10.74 11.82
N MET A 40 -17.12 11.79 11.05
CA MET A 40 -16.88 13.16 11.47
C MET A 40 -17.71 13.55 12.69
N GLN A 41 -18.96 13.09 12.79
CA GLN A 41 -19.78 13.30 13.99
C GLN A 41 -19.15 12.61 15.22
N ASP A 42 -18.72 11.35 15.07
CA ASP A 42 -18.16 10.56 16.17
C ASP A 42 -16.77 11.05 16.61
N LEU A 43 -15.98 11.60 15.68
CA LEU A 43 -14.68 12.23 15.94
C LEU A 43 -14.79 13.73 16.27
N LYS A 44 -15.95 14.35 16.05
CA LYS A 44 -16.20 15.81 16.18
C LYS A 44 -15.32 16.65 15.23
N MET A 45 -15.12 16.17 14.01
CA MET A 45 -14.33 16.84 12.97
C MET A 45 -15.20 17.77 12.13
N GLU A 46 -14.58 18.86 11.68
CA GLU A 46 -15.21 19.79 10.74
C GLU A 46 -14.80 19.49 9.30
N LYS A 47 -15.58 20.01 8.35
CA LYS A 47 -15.30 19.84 6.92
C LYS A 47 -14.02 20.59 6.54
N GLY A 48 -13.10 19.90 5.87
CA GLY A 48 -11.81 20.43 5.42
C GLY A 48 -10.72 20.36 6.48
N ASP A 49 -10.93 19.61 7.56
CA ASP A 49 -9.94 19.49 8.62
C ASP A 49 -8.69 18.74 8.14
N ALA A 50 -7.53 19.38 8.24
CA ALA A 50 -6.23 18.82 7.83
C ALA A 50 -5.69 17.78 8.83
N ASP A 51 -6.33 17.63 9.99
CA ASP A 51 -5.98 16.66 11.02
C ASP A 51 -6.71 15.32 10.81
N LEU A 52 -7.67 15.28 9.88
CA LEU A 52 -8.40 14.08 9.49
C LEU A 52 -7.69 13.32 8.36
N LEU A 53 -7.28 12.07 8.64
CA LEU A 53 -6.89 11.09 7.63
C LEU A 53 -8.05 10.17 7.29
N ILE A 54 -8.28 9.95 6.00
CA ILE A 54 -9.24 8.99 5.46
C ILE A 54 -8.48 7.88 4.72
N LEU A 55 -8.62 6.65 5.19
CA LEU A 55 -8.17 5.45 4.48
C LEU A 55 -9.40 4.64 4.05
N THR A 56 -9.37 4.09 2.85
CA THR A 56 -10.47 3.24 2.34
C THR A 56 -9.96 2.28 1.30
N ASN A 57 -10.60 1.12 1.11
CA ASN A 57 -10.38 0.29 -0.08
C ASN A 57 -11.40 0.56 -1.20
N ALA A 58 -12.21 1.60 -1.09
CA ALA A 58 -13.10 2.05 -2.16
C ALA A 58 -12.30 2.31 -3.45
N GLY A 59 -12.87 1.91 -4.58
CA GLY A 59 -12.19 1.86 -5.89
C GLY A 59 -11.42 0.58 -6.16
N HIS A 60 -11.10 -0.22 -5.14
CA HIS A 60 -10.61 -1.60 -5.32
C HIS A 60 -11.72 -2.63 -5.13
N ALA A 61 -12.54 -2.48 -4.09
CA ALA A 61 -13.65 -3.37 -3.81
C ALA A 61 -14.73 -3.32 -4.90
N ILE A 62 -15.33 -4.47 -5.20
CA ILE A 62 -16.51 -4.62 -6.05
C ILE A 62 -17.63 -5.19 -5.19
N VAL A 63 -18.76 -4.52 -5.14
CA VAL A 63 -19.93 -4.94 -4.35
C VAL A 63 -21.09 -5.17 -5.30
N ASP A 64 -21.66 -6.37 -5.28
CA ASP A 64 -22.79 -6.77 -6.15
C ASP A 64 -22.58 -6.40 -7.63
N GLY A 65 -21.37 -6.67 -8.14
CA GLY A 65 -21.01 -6.33 -9.52
C GLY A 65 -20.87 -4.83 -9.79
N GLN A 66 -20.84 -3.98 -8.77
CA GLN A 66 -20.63 -2.53 -8.90
C GLN A 66 -19.26 -2.11 -8.37
N THR A 67 -18.63 -1.19 -9.07
CA THR A 67 -17.34 -0.61 -8.67
C THR A 67 -17.55 0.49 -7.61
N THR A 68 -16.63 0.63 -6.66
CA THR A 68 -16.84 1.44 -5.44
C THR A 68 -16.17 2.81 -5.46
N GLN A 69 -15.49 3.21 -6.55
CA GLN A 69 -14.76 4.48 -6.66
C GLN A 69 -15.65 5.72 -6.48
N ALA A 70 -16.95 5.63 -6.76
CA ALA A 70 -17.86 6.76 -6.54
C ALA A 70 -18.03 7.10 -5.05
N ALA A 71 -17.75 6.17 -4.12
CA ALA A 71 -17.68 6.49 -2.70
C ALA A 71 -16.61 7.52 -2.37
N LEU A 72 -15.53 7.62 -3.16
CA LEU A 72 -14.51 8.65 -2.99
C LEU A 72 -15.09 10.06 -3.21
N LYS A 73 -16.08 10.20 -4.10
CA LYS A 73 -16.78 11.48 -4.30
C LYS A 73 -17.58 11.88 -3.07
N GLY A 74 -18.36 10.96 -2.52
CA GLY A 74 -19.14 11.21 -1.31
C GLY A 74 -18.27 11.53 -0.10
N LEU A 75 -17.19 10.75 0.09
CA LEU A 75 -16.17 11.04 1.10
C LEU A 75 -15.64 12.46 0.96
N SER A 76 -15.18 12.84 -0.25
CA SER A 76 -14.59 14.17 -0.48
C SER A 76 -15.61 15.30 -0.35
N ALA A 77 -16.84 15.09 -0.83
CA ALA A 77 -17.90 16.08 -0.79
C ALA A 77 -18.34 16.41 0.64
N GLU A 78 -18.42 15.40 1.52
CA GLU A 78 -18.84 15.58 2.90
C GLU A 78 -17.68 16.00 3.82
N SER A 79 -16.53 15.31 3.72
CA SER A 79 -15.37 15.62 4.56
C SER A 79 -14.60 16.86 4.13
N GLY A 80 -14.64 17.23 2.85
CA GLY A 80 -13.78 18.27 2.30
C GLY A 80 -12.32 17.84 2.09
N ASN A 81 -11.95 16.61 2.47
CA ASN A 81 -10.62 16.04 2.29
C ASN A 81 -10.49 15.36 0.91
N SER A 82 -9.28 15.34 0.36
CA SER A 82 -9.02 14.75 -0.94
C SER A 82 -7.62 14.14 -1.03
N ILE A 83 -7.38 13.37 -2.10
CA ILE A 83 -6.04 12.84 -2.41
C ILE A 83 -5.02 13.99 -2.54
N GLY A 84 -5.44 15.14 -3.09
CA GLY A 84 -4.59 16.30 -3.29
C GLY A 84 -4.13 16.97 -1.99
N ASP A 85 -4.87 16.76 -0.90
CA ASP A 85 -4.54 17.28 0.44
C ASP A 85 -3.66 16.30 1.23
N ALA A 86 -3.23 15.19 0.60
CA ALA A 86 -2.42 14.14 1.21
C ALA A 86 -3.05 13.54 2.48
N ASN A 87 -4.38 13.47 2.55
CA ASN A 87 -5.11 12.95 3.70
C ASN A 87 -6.35 12.10 3.34
N LEU A 88 -6.48 11.72 2.06
CA LEU A 88 -7.39 10.67 1.62
C LEU A 88 -6.62 9.68 0.73
N PHE A 89 -6.54 8.41 1.14
CA PHE A 89 -5.80 7.37 0.43
C PHE A 89 -6.63 6.11 0.22
N GLN A 90 -6.40 5.47 -0.92
CA GLN A 90 -6.94 4.16 -1.24
C GLN A 90 -5.94 3.07 -0.85
N VAL A 91 -6.32 2.19 0.07
CA VAL A 91 -5.53 1.03 0.51
C VAL A 91 -5.89 -0.18 -0.35
N LEU A 92 -4.87 -0.79 -0.96
CA LEU A 92 -5.05 -1.92 -1.87
C LEU A 92 -5.68 -3.10 -1.13
N ARG A 93 -6.82 -3.58 -1.64
CA ARG A 93 -7.44 -4.83 -1.22
C ARG A 93 -7.88 -5.63 -2.44
N PRO A 94 -7.93 -6.96 -2.34
CA PRO A 94 -8.58 -7.75 -3.37
C PRO A 94 -10.03 -7.31 -3.59
N HIS A 95 -10.46 -7.26 -4.85
CA HIS A 95 -11.76 -6.70 -5.22
C HIS A 95 -12.97 -7.42 -4.60
N TRP A 96 -12.81 -8.68 -4.18
CA TRP A 96 -13.87 -9.47 -3.53
C TRP A 96 -14.00 -9.23 -2.01
N LYS A 97 -13.18 -8.34 -1.44
CA LYS A 97 -13.30 -7.95 -0.03
C LYS A 97 -14.38 -6.87 0.15
N PRO A 98 -15.07 -6.82 1.31
CA PRO A 98 -16.03 -5.76 1.61
C PRO A 98 -15.40 -4.36 1.48
N VAL A 99 -16.20 -3.38 1.08
CA VAL A 99 -15.79 -1.98 1.11
C VAL A 99 -15.83 -1.45 2.56
N TRP A 100 -14.78 -0.73 2.96
CA TRP A 100 -14.66 -0.13 4.28
C TRP A 100 -14.05 1.27 4.22
N PHE A 101 -14.26 2.02 5.29
CA PHE A 101 -13.85 3.39 5.49
C PHE A 101 -13.23 3.52 6.87
N TYR A 102 -12.12 4.22 6.96
CA TYR A 102 -11.40 4.46 8.21
C TYR A 102 -11.04 5.94 8.27
N PHE A 103 -11.35 6.56 9.39
CA PHE A 103 -11.14 7.96 9.67
C PHE A 103 -10.31 8.08 10.93
N PHE A 104 -9.23 8.84 10.88
CA PHE A 104 -8.31 9.00 12.00
C PHE A 104 -8.06 10.48 12.24
N ASP A 105 -8.25 10.91 13.48
CA ASP A 105 -7.92 12.25 13.93
C ASP A 105 -6.51 12.25 14.54
N LYS A 106 -5.56 12.94 13.90
CA LYS A 106 -4.18 13.00 14.41
C LYS A 106 -4.03 13.80 15.71
N ALA A 107 -4.96 14.69 16.03
CA ALA A 107 -4.88 15.49 17.25
C ALA A 107 -5.18 14.66 18.49
N THR A 108 -6.11 13.71 18.40
CA THR A 108 -6.54 12.86 19.53
C THR A 108 -6.00 11.43 19.46
N GLY A 109 -5.62 10.94 18.28
CA GLY A 109 -5.29 9.54 18.03
C GLY A 109 -6.51 8.63 17.91
N GLU A 110 -7.72 9.19 17.99
CA GLU A 110 -8.96 8.43 17.83
C GLU A 110 -9.23 8.10 16.36
N ALA A 111 -9.79 6.92 16.12
CA ALA A 111 -10.22 6.50 14.81
C ALA A 111 -11.62 5.90 14.82
N VAL A 112 -12.34 6.10 13.71
CA VAL A 112 -13.63 5.46 13.42
C VAL A 112 -13.48 4.58 12.19
N PHE A 113 -13.92 3.33 12.30
CA PHE A 113 -13.95 2.37 11.21
C PHE A 113 -15.40 1.99 10.88
N LEU A 114 -15.71 1.96 9.59
CA LEU A 114 -17.00 1.54 9.06
C LEU A 114 -16.80 0.51 7.95
N GLN A 115 -17.49 -0.63 8.02
CA GLN A 115 -17.52 -1.61 6.93
C GLN A 115 -18.93 -1.75 6.41
N ALA A 116 -19.14 -1.52 5.12
CA ALA A 116 -20.47 -1.64 4.53
C ALA A 116 -21.00 -3.07 4.63
N ASP A 117 -22.30 -3.21 4.85
CA ASP A 117 -23.00 -4.47 4.63
C ASP A 117 -23.35 -4.60 3.14
N SER A 118 -22.73 -5.55 2.45
CA SER A 118 -23.03 -5.84 1.05
C SER A 118 -24.51 -6.09 0.75
N GLN A 119 -25.27 -6.64 1.71
CA GLN A 119 -26.70 -6.89 1.52
C GLN A 119 -27.52 -5.59 1.55
N ALA A 120 -27.11 -4.63 2.38
CA ALA A 120 -27.75 -3.30 2.46
C ALA A 120 -27.55 -2.47 1.18
N LEU A 121 -26.54 -2.83 0.36
CA LEU A 121 -26.20 -2.14 -0.88
C LEU A 121 -26.93 -2.65 -2.13
N SER A 122 -27.85 -3.61 -1.97
CA SER A 122 -28.65 -4.20 -3.07
C SER A 122 -29.97 -3.44 -3.38
N GLY A 123 -30.32 -2.43 -2.58
CA GLY A 123 -31.52 -1.61 -2.73
C GLY A 123 -31.36 -0.43 -3.69
N SER A 124 -32.39 0.42 -3.83
CA SER A 124 -32.28 1.67 -4.59
C SER A 124 -31.54 2.76 -3.80
N GLN A 125 -31.07 3.81 -4.48
CA GLN A 125 -30.42 4.94 -3.82
C GLN A 125 -31.33 5.63 -2.79
N ASP A 126 -32.62 5.81 -3.10
CA ASP A 126 -33.58 6.43 -2.19
C ASP A 126 -33.79 5.55 -0.93
N ASP A 127 -33.74 4.23 -1.09
CA ASP A 127 -33.77 3.30 0.03
C ASP A 127 -32.52 3.46 0.90
N LEU A 128 -31.32 3.56 0.29
CA LEU A 128 -30.08 3.79 1.02
C LEU A 128 -30.06 5.13 1.77
N GLY A 129 -30.50 6.21 1.14
CA GLY A 129 -30.55 7.54 1.75
C GLY A 129 -31.37 7.55 3.05
N ALA A 130 -32.47 6.79 3.07
CA ALA A 130 -33.33 6.64 4.23
C ALA A 130 -32.84 5.60 5.26
N LEU A 131 -31.89 4.73 4.92
CA LEU A 131 -31.36 3.75 5.86
C LEU A 131 -30.52 4.42 6.95
N PRO A 132 -30.77 4.08 8.23
CA PRO A 132 -29.89 4.48 9.32
C PRO A 132 -28.54 3.78 9.18
N GLU A 133 -27.48 4.45 9.65
CA GLU A 133 -26.10 4.01 9.50
C GLU A 133 -25.86 2.60 10.05
N GLU A 134 -26.52 2.24 11.16
CA GLU A 134 -26.38 0.92 11.80
C GLU A 134 -26.94 -0.23 10.96
N LYS A 135 -27.80 0.07 9.97
CA LYS A 135 -28.28 -0.93 9.00
C LYS A 135 -27.46 -0.94 7.71
N LEU A 136 -26.75 0.14 7.42
CA LEU A 136 -25.90 0.26 6.24
C LEU A 136 -24.52 -0.37 6.45
N PHE A 137 -23.99 -0.27 7.67
CA PHE A 137 -22.66 -0.76 8.02
C PHE A 137 -22.76 -2.00 8.90
N SER A 138 -22.18 -3.11 8.42
CA SER A 138 -22.01 -4.35 9.18
C SER A 138 -21.10 -4.19 10.41
N LYS A 139 -20.28 -3.13 10.43
CA LYS A 139 -19.42 -2.76 11.56
C LYS A 139 -19.29 -1.25 11.61
N ILE A 140 -19.48 -0.69 12.78
CA ILE A 140 -19.07 0.66 13.16
C ILE A 140 -18.32 0.52 14.48
N SER A 141 -17.11 1.07 14.55
CA SER A 141 -16.30 1.02 15.78
C SER A 141 -15.45 2.27 15.90
N LYS A 142 -15.18 2.65 17.16
CA LYS A 142 -14.30 3.75 17.52
C LYS A 142 -13.24 3.25 18.49
N ALA A 143 -11.98 3.59 18.27
CA ALA A 143 -10.88 3.25 19.15
C ALA A 143 -9.73 4.26 19.02
N ASN A 144 -8.96 4.48 20.10
CA ASN A 144 -7.68 5.16 19.98
C ASN A 144 -6.65 4.19 19.40
N VAL A 145 -5.86 4.66 18.42
CA VAL A 145 -4.84 3.84 17.75
C VAL A 145 -3.47 4.50 17.76
N ASP A 146 -3.30 5.64 18.43
CA ASP A 146 -2.00 6.25 18.58
C ASP A 146 -1.07 5.28 19.35
N ILE A 147 0.07 4.95 18.75
CA ILE A 147 0.96 3.92 19.28
C ILE A 147 1.58 4.33 20.62
N GLU A 148 1.81 5.62 20.84
CA GLU A 148 2.35 6.13 22.11
C GLU A 148 1.30 6.08 23.22
N TYR A 149 0.04 6.41 22.90
CA TYR A 149 -1.10 6.23 23.80
C TYR A 149 -1.31 4.76 24.16
N LEU A 150 -1.36 3.88 23.16
CA LEU A 150 -1.63 2.45 23.38
C LEU A 150 -0.49 1.72 24.10
N ARG A 151 0.74 2.24 24.03
CA ARG A 151 1.86 1.77 24.84
C ARG A 151 1.56 1.87 26.35
N ASN A 152 0.85 2.92 26.74
CA ASN A 152 0.52 3.21 28.13
C ASN A 152 -0.90 2.74 28.52
N ASN A 153 -1.72 2.35 27.54
CA ASN A 153 -3.11 1.90 27.72
C ASN A 153 -3.29 0.52 27.08
N THR A 154 -2.51 -0.46 27.55
CA THR A 154 -2.39 -1.76 26.90
C THR A 154 -3.69 -2.56 26.85
N ASP A 155 -4.56 -2.41 27.85
CA ASP A 155 -5.86 -3.10 27.88
C ASP A 155 -6.78 -2.60 26.76
N GLU A 156 -6.79 -1.29 26.50
CA GLU A 156 -7.54 -0.69 25.38
C GLU A 156 -6.94 -1.11 24.03
N GLY A 157 -5.61 -1.18 23.94
CA GLY A 157 -4.92 -1.70 22.77
C GLY A 157 -5.27 -3.16 22.49
N ASN A 158 -5.26 -4.02 23.51
CA ASN A 158 -5.66 -5.42 23.37
C ASN A 158 -7.13 -5.54 22.99
N ALA A 159 -8.03 -4.75 23.59
CA ALA A 159 -9.44 -4.72 23.19
C ALA A 159 -9.62 -4.33 21.72
N THR A 160 -8.79 -3.41 21.21
CA THR A 160 -8.81 -2.98 19.81
C THR A 160 -8.26 -4.04 18.87
N PHE A 161 -7.06 -4.55 19.13
CA PHE A 161 -6.32 -5.45 18.24
C PHE A 161 -6.80 -6.90 18.34
N ASP A 162 -6.94 -7.45 19.55
CA ASP A 162 -7.40 -8.83 19.74
C ASP A 162 -8.92 -8.94 19.51
N GLY A 163 -9.67 -7.90 19.90
CA GLY A 163 -11.11 -7.79 19.66
C GLY A 163 -11.50 -7.50 18.21
N LYS A 164 -10.52 -7.28 17.33
CA LYS A 164 -10.71 -6.97 15.91
C LYS A 164 -11.69 -5.82 15.70
N ALA A 165 -11.42 -4.68 16.35
CA ALA A 165 -12.26 -3.50 16.26
C ALA A 165 -12.47 -3.06 14.80
N PHE A 166 -11.50 -3.29 13.91
CA PHE A 166 -11.53 -2.93 12.49
C PHE A 166 -11.56 -4.17 11.58
N ASN A 167 -12.18 -5.26 12.05
CA ASN A 167 -12.35 -6.51 11.30
C ASN A 167 -11.03 -7.13 10.77
N GLY A 168 -9.93 -6.98 11.51
CA GLY A 168 -8.62 -7.52 11.10
C GLY A 168 -7.74 -6.53 10.34
N ASN A 169 -8.17 -5.28 10.16
CA ASN A 169 -7.38 -4.23 9.52
C ASN A 169 -6.51 -3.43 10.51
N GLU A 170 -6.47 -3.79 11.79
CA GLU A 170 -5.86 -2.97 12.86
C GLU A 170 -4.38 -2.69 12.60
N PHE A 171 -3.62 -3.73 12.24
CA PHE A 171 -2.21 -3.60 11.89
C PHE A 171 -1.97 -2.69 10.68
N SER A 172 -2.77 -2.85 9.62
CA SER A 172 -2.67 -2.06 8.40
C SER A 172 -2.98 -0.58 8.67
N LEU A 173 -4.13 -0.30 9.28
CA LEU A 173 -4.63 1.06 9.43
C LEU A 173 -3.87 1.84 10.50
N ALA A 174 -3.55 1.22 11.64
CA ALA A 174 -2.81 1.88 12.70
C ALA A 174 -1.37 2.21 12.26
N GLY A 175 -0.70 1.33 11.51
CA GLY A 175 0.64 1.60 11.00
C GLY A 175 0.69 2.80 10.06
N ILE A 176 -0.20 2.82 9.05
CA ILE A 176 -0.28 3.91 8.08
C ILE A 176 -0.65 5.22 8.77
N SER A 177 -1.67 5.23 9.63
CA SER A 177 -2.14 6.46 10.27
C SER A 177 -1.11 7.07 11.22
N ASN A 178 -0.38 6.24 11.98
CA ASN A 178 0.62 6.74 12.91
C ASN A 178 1.84 7.35 12.22
N VAL A 179 2.27 6.80 11.09
CA VAL A 179 3.37 7.38 10.32
C VAL A 179 2.92 8.62 9.54
N TRP A 180 1.70 8.61 8.99
CA TRP A 180 1.11 9.81 8.38
C TRP A 180 1.02 10.97 9.40
N ALA A 181 0.51 10.69 10.60
CA ALA A 181 0.39 11.68 11.69
C ALA A 181 1.73 12.30 12.11
N ARG A 182 2.84 11.58 11.87
CA ARG A 182 4.20 11.98 12.23
C ARG A 182 4.99 12.52 11.02
N GLY A 183 4.30 12.95 9.97
CA GLY A 183 4.91 13.62 8.83
C GLY A 183 5.43 12.68 7.74
N GLY A 184 4.92 11.44 7.66
CA GLY A 184 5.22 10.53 6.56
C GLY A 184 4.93 11.17 5.20
N ALA A 185 5.91 11.12 4.29
CA ALA A 185 5.78 11.73 2.97
C ALA A 185 4.67 11.08 2.14
N PHE A 186 3.97 11.88 1.32
CA PHE A 186 2.83 11.43 0.52
C PHE A 186 3.14 10.20 -0.35
N ASP A 187 4.28 10.22 -1.06
CA ASP A 187 4.71 9.13 -1.93
C ASP A 187 4.99 7.84 -1.16
N PHE A 188 5.56 7.96 0.04
CA PHE A 188 5.75 6.82 0.93
C PHE A 188 4.43 6.26 1.44
N ILE A 189 3.51 7.11 1.93
CA ILE A 189 2.18 6.67 2.35
C ILE A 189 1.45 5.98 1.20
N GLN A 190 1.49 6.54 -0.01
CA GLN A 190 0.90 5.92 -1.18
C GLN A 190 1.50 4.53 -1.50
N ALA A 191 2.82 4.38 -1.40
CA ALA A 191 3.48 3.09 -1.56
C ALA A 191 3.07 2.07 -0.47
N THR A 192 2.88 2.53 0.77
CA THR A 192 2.39 1.66 1.87
C THR A 192 0.94 1.24 1.66
N CYS A 193 0.10 2.13 1.13
CA CYS A 193 -1.28 1.80 0.75
C CYS A 193 -1.32 0.78 -0.41
N PHE A 194 -0.36 0.85 -1.36
CA PHE A 194 -0.20 -0.17 -2.39
C PHE A 194 0.22 -1.52 -1.80
N HIS A 195 1.15 -1.53 -0.84
CA HIS A 195 1.50 -2.75 -0.07
C HIS A 195 0.44 -3.16 0.95
N ASP A 196 -0.68 -2.43 1.01
CA ASP A 196 -1.78 -2.58 1.94
C ASP A 196 -1.48 -2.18 3.41
N HIS A 197 -0.28 -2.42 3.90
CA HIS A 197 0.10 -2.09 5.28
C HIS A 197 1.50 -1.52 5.34
N LEU A 198 1.80 -0.84 6.44
CA LEU A 198 3.16 -0.44 6.74
C LEU A 198 3.83 -1.51 7.62
N CYS A 199 5.01 -1.94 7.22
CA CYS A 199 5.88 -2.81 8.00
C CYS A 199 7.35 -2.42 7.78
N PRO A 200 8.29 -2.87 8.64
CA PRO A 200 9.72 -2.56 8.48
C PRO A 200 10.30 -3.03 7.13
N GLY A 201 9.68 -4.03 6.49
CA GLY A 201 10.04 -4.46 5.16
C GLY A 201 9.73 -3.42 4.08
N VAL A 202 8.60 -2.71 4.16
CA VAL A 202 8.27 -1.58 3.25
C VAL A 202 9.22 -0.41 3.52
N THR A 203 9.45 -0.07 4.79
CA THR A 203 10.40 0.98 5.18
C THR A 203 11.82 0.70 4.66
N SER A 204 12.27 -0.57 4.71
CA SER A 204 13.56 -0.97 4.10
C SER A 204 13.62 -0.69 2.59
N GLY A 205 12.49 -0.77 1.88
CA GLY A 205 12.40 -0.41 0.47
C GLY A 205 12.65 1.08 0.23
N LEU A 206 12.12 1.96 1.09
CA LEU A 206 12.38 3.40 1.01
C LEU A 206 13.87 3.69 1.19
N PHE A 207 14.51 3.04 2.18
CA PHE A 207 15.93 3.24 2.45
C PHE A 207 16.80 2.75 1.30
N LEU A 208 16.53 1.54 0.80
CA LEU A 208 17.22 0.98 -0.36
C LEU A 208 17.04 1.87 -1.59
N ALA A 209 15.84 2.43 -1.79
CA ALA A 209 15.59 3.32 -2.91
C ALA A 209 16.40 4.61 -2.82
N LYS A 210 16.34 5.32 -1.68
CA LYS A 210 17.09 6.56 -1.50
C LYS A 210 18.60 6.35 -1.63
N TYR A 211 19.12 5.25 -1.10
CA TYR A 211 20.53 4.90 -1.25
C TYR A 211 20.92 4.65 -2.72
N VAL A 212 20.10 3.89 -3.47
CA VAL A 212 20.35 3.64 -4.89
C VAL A 212 20.23 4.93 -5.71
N GLU A 213 19.26 5.80 -5.42
CA GLU A 213 19.09 7.10 -6.06
C GLU A 213 20.31 8.00 -5.87
N GLU A 214 20.92 7.98 -4.69
CA GLU A 214 22.15 8.72 -4.41
C GLU A 214 23.37 8.11 -5.13
N LYS A 215 23.54 6.79 -5.08
CA LYS A 215 24.74 6.12 -5.64
C LYS A 215 24.68 5.91 -7.15
N LEU A 216 23.50 5.68 -7.70
CA LEU A 216 23.24 5.44 -9.12
C LEU A 216 22.19 6.42 -9.65
N PRO A 217 22.42 7.74 -9.62
CA PRO A 217 21.41 8.72 -10.02
C PRO A 217 21.02 8.55 -11.50
N ILE A 218 19.73 8.68 -11.80
CA ILE A 218 19.25 8.81 -13.19
C ILE A 218 19.68 10.17 -13.71
N ASN A 219 20.56 10.18 -14.72
CA ASN A 219 21.07 11.40 -15.36
C ASN A 219 20.39 11.65 -16.71
N ASN A 220 19.84 10.61 -17.33
CA ASN A 220 19.10 10.72 -18.58
C ASN A 220 17.73 10.02 -18.49
N ILE A 221 16.69 10.79 -18.11
CA ILE A 221 15.32 10.30 -17.93
C ILE A 221 14.67 9.69 -19.19
N SER A 222 15.24 9.91 -20.38
CA SER A 222 14.72 9.36 -21.64
C SER A 222 15.33 8.00 -22.01
N ALA A 223 16.47 7.66 -21.43
CA ALA A 223 17.22 6.45 -21.75
C ALA A 223 17.48 5.56 -20.53
N GLU A 224 17.45 6.12 -19.32
CA GLU A 224 17.81 5.42 -18.10
C GLU A 224 16.58 5.09 -17.24
N SER A 225 16.59 3.89 -16.68
CA SER A 225 15.61 3.44 -15.69
C SER A 225 16.27 2.54 -14.65
N TYR A 226 15.58 2.31 -13.54
CA TYR A 226 16.01 1.29 -12.59
C TYR A 226 15.46 -0.09 -12.97
N LYS A 227 16.32 -1.10 -12.89
CA LYS A 227 15.93 -2.51 -12.88
C LYS A 227 16.25 -3.13 -11.53
N VAL A 228 15.37 -4.00 -11.04
CA VAL A 228 15.47 -4.64 -9.74
C VAL A 228 15.52 -6.16 -9.92
N ILE A 229 16.58 -6.79 -9.43
CA ILE A 229 16.61 -8.23 -9.22
C ILE A 229 16.26 -8.47 -7.75
N ALA A 230 14.99 -8.72 -7.49
CA ALA A 230 14.41 -8.96 -6.18
C ALA A 230 14.72 -10.39 -5.72
N CYS A 231 15.98 -10.62 -5.35
CA CYS A 231 16.52 -11.91 -4.95
C CYS A 231 17.35 -11.75 -3.65
N PRO A 232 16.74 -11.95 -2.46
CA PRO A 232 15.40 -12.47 -2.23
C PRO A 232 14.31 -11.40 -2.37
N ASN A 233 13.07 -11.87 -2.43
CA ASN A 233 11.88 -11.04 -2.44
C ASN A 233 11.32 -10.81 -1.03
N TRP A 234 10.89 -9.58 -0.74
CA TRP A 234 10.07 -9.24 0.44
C TRP A 234 9.37 -7.88 0.23
N CYS A 235 8.67 -7.38 1.25
CA CYS A 235 7.84 -6.17 1.18
C CYS A 235 8.53 -4.91 0.59
N LYS A 236 9.87 -4.82 0.56
CA LYS A 236 10.59 -3.71 -0.08
C LYS A 236 10.23 -3.57 -1.54
N ASP A 237 9.96 -4.70 -2.21
CA ASP A 237 9.86 -4.76 -3.66
C ASP A 237 8.59 -4.03 -4.14
N ASP A 238 7.50 -4.06 -3.35
CA ASP A 238 6.26 -3.34 -3.66
C ASP A 238 6.43 -1.83 -3.61
N LEU A 239 7.27 -1.31 -2.70
CA LEU A 239 7.61 0.11 -2.70
C LEU A 239 8.34 0.51 -3.97
N LEU A 240 9.25 -0.32 -4.46
CA LEU A 240 10.03 -0.04 -5.66
C LEU A 240 9.18 -0.07 -6.93
N GLN A 241 8.10 -0.87 -6.95
CA GLN A 241 7.11 -0.83 -8.03
C GLN A 241 6.48 0.56 -8.13
N MET A 242 6.09 1.15 -7.00
CA MET A 242 5.45 2.46 -6.95
C MET A 242 6.44 3.60 -7.18
N ARG A 243 7.62 3.53 -6.57
CA ARG A 243 8.61 4.63 -6.59
C ARG A 243 9.36 4.74 -7.92
N TRP A 244 9.69 3.61 -8.54
CA TRP A 244 10.53 3.57 -9.74
C TRP A 244 9.83 3.09 -10.99
N ASP A 245 8.51 2.85 -10.92
CA ASP A 245 7.77 2.18 -11.98
C ASP A 245 8.35 0.79 -12.32
N ALA A 246 9.05 0.18 -11.36
CA ALA A 246 9.81 -1.05 -11.54
C ALA A 246 8.91 -2.28 -11.35
N THR A 247 7.94 -2.49 -12.23
CA THR A 247 7.02 -3.63 -12.13
C THR A 247 7.53 -4.87 -12.88
N PRO A 248 7.14 -6.09 -12.45
CA PRO A 248 7.43 -7.31 -13.19
C PRO A 248 6.88 -7.29 -14.62
N GLY A 249 5.67 -6.76 -14.81
CA GLY A 249 5.04 -6.65 -16.14
C GLY A 249 5.79 -5.74 -17.11
N LYS A 250 6.47 -4.70 -16.60
CA LYS A 250 7.34 -3.82 -17.38
C LYS A 250 8.76 -4.37 -17.56
N SER A 251 9.01 -5.62 -17.19
CA SER A 251 10.35 -6.24 -17.24
C SER A 251 11.42 -5.38 -16.54
N SER A 252 11.00 -4.69 -15.49
CA SER A 252 11.85 -3.79 -14.68
C SER A 252 12.10 -4.38 -13.28
N MET A 253 11.36 -5.41 -12.88
CA MET A 253 11.62 -6.18 -11.67
C MET A 253 11.53 -7.68 -11.93
N PHE A 254 12.46 -8.44 -11.36
CA PHE A 254 12.57 -9.89 -11.51
C PHE A 254 12.65 -10.53 -10.12
N VAL A 255 11.61 -11.27 -9.76
CA VAL A 255 11.37 -11.74 -8.39
C VAL A 255 11.76 -13.21 -8.27
N MET A 256 12.68 -13.50 -7.36
CA MET A 256 13.22 -14.86 -7.14
C MET A 256 13.39 -15.13 -5.65
N ALA A 257 12.89 -16.27 -5.19
CA ALA A 257 13.14 -16.74 -3.84
C ALA A 257 14.56 -17.33 -3.73
N LEU A 258 15.18 -17.18 -2.56
CA LEU A 258 16.40 -17.88 -2.17
C LEU A 258 16.06 -19.03 -1.23
N THR A 259 16.75 -20.15 -1.39
CA THR A 259 16.81 -21.21 -0.37
C THR A 259 17.54 -20.72 0.89
N ASP A 260 17.34 -21.41 2.00
CA ASP A 260 18.03 -21.03 3.25
C ASP A 260 19.55 -21.20 3.17
N ALA A 261 20.05 -22.13 2.35
CA ALA A 261 21.47 -22.28 2.08
C ALA A 261 22.03 -21.06 1.34
N GLU A 262 21.32 -20.55 0.32
CA GLU A 262 21.73 -19.38 -0.45
C GLU A 262 21.66 -18.09 0.39
N LYS A 263 20.63 -17.93 1.23
CA LYS A 263 20.55 -16.82 2.21
C LYS A 263 21.74 -16.81 3.18
N LYS A 264 22.22 -17.99 3.59
CA LYS A 264 23.40 -18.14 4.45
C LYS A 264 24.72 -17.88 3.70
N ALA A 265 24.77 -18.20 2.41
CA ALA A 265 25.95 -17.96 1.58
C ALA A 265 26.19 -16.47 1.33
N VAL A 266 25.11 -15.67 1.26
CA VAL A 266 25.19 -14.21 1.13
C VAL A 266 24.33 -13.52 2.20
N PRO A 267 24.76 -13.50 3.47
CA PRO A 267 23.96 -12.96 4.56
C PRO A 267 23.55 -11.50 4.33
N GLY A 268 22.28 -11.20 4.60
CA GLY A 268 21.75 -9.85 4.52
C GLY A 268 21.46 -9.34 3.10
N ILE A 269 21.73 -10.11 2.03
CA ILE A 269 21.41 -9.72 0.65
C ILE A 269 19.95 -9.23 0.53
N ALA A 270 19.80 -8.03 -0.01
CA ALA A 270 18.54 -7.32 -0.23
C ALA A 270 18.19 -7.15 -1.71
N GLY A 271 19.05 -7.61 -2.60
CA GLY A 271 18.81 -7.65 -4.03
C GLY A 271 19.91 -6.98 -4.83
N ILE A 272 19.70 -6.92 -6.14
CA ILE A 272 20.58 -6.22 -7.08
C ILE A 272 19.78 -5.11 -7.74
N TYR A 273 20.36 -3.92 -7.75
CA TYR A 273 19.76 -2.68 -8.25
C TYR A 273 20.61 -2.17 -9.40
N ILE A 274 20.00 -1.89 -10.54
CA ILE A 274 20.71 -1.59 -11.77
C ILE A 274 20.16 -0.28 -12.33
N ARG A 275 21.00 0.74 -12.49
CA ARG A 275 20.70 1.85 -13.39
C ARG A 275 21.00 1.39 -14.80
N TRP A 276 19.97 1.13 -15.58
CA TRP A 276 20.06 0.60 -16.93
C TRP A 276 19.86 1.70 -17.96
N ASN A 277 20.76 1.82 -18.93
CA ASN A 277 20.61 2.68 -20.10
C ASN A 277 20.18 1.86 -21.31
N ASP A 278 18.94 2.08 -21.76
CA ASP A 278 18.35 1.30 -22.85
C ASP A 278 18.83 1.71 -24.25
N THR A 279 19.49 2.85 -24.39
CA THR A 279 20.08 3.27 -25.68
C THR A 279 21.37 2.51 -25.96
N VAL A 280 22.30 2.49 -24.99
CA VAL A 280 23.60 1.82 -25.17
C VAL A 280 23.59 0.35 -24.72
N LYS A 281 22.49 -0.09 -24.08
CA LYS A 281 22.31 -1.46 -23.57
C LYS A 281 23.37 -1.87 -22.54
N GLU A 282 23.66 -0.94 -21.63
CA GLU A 282 24.60 -1.10 -20.52
C GLU A 282 24.03 -0.48 -19.23
N GLY A 283 24.57 -0.87 -18.09
CA GLY A 283 24.17 -0.33 -16.80
C GLY A 283 25.23 -0.49 -15.71
N ASP A 284 25.01 0.27 -14.64
CA ASP A 284 25.75 0.20 -13.38
C ASP A 284 24.87 -0.49 -12.34
N ALA A 285 25.44 -1.45 -11.60
CA ALA A 285 24.71 -2.27 -10.67
C ALA A 285 25.35 -2.32 -9.28
N LEU A 286 24.48 -2.38 -8.26
CA LEU A 286 24.81 -2.60 -6.87
C LEU A 286 24.12 -3.87 -6.37
N ALA A 287 24.88 -4.83 -5.87
CA ALA A 287 24.35 -5.86 -4.98
C ALA A 287 24.40 -5.30 -3.55
N LEU A 288 23.25 -5.13 -2.92
CA LEU A 288 23.14 -4.50 -1.60
C LEU A 288 22.69 -5.50 -0.55
N GLY A 289 23.25 -5.37 0.66
CA GLY A 289 22.75 -5.98 1.87
C GLY A 289 21.96 -4.98 2.71
N TYR A 290 21.00 -5.47 3.49
CA TYR A 290 20.21 -4.69 4.44
C TYR A 290 20.26 -5.34 5.82
N ASN A 291 20.58 -4.57 6.85
CA ASN A 291 20.65 -5.03 8.23
C ASN A 291 19.58 -4.34 9.09
N PHE A 292 18.51 -5.08 9.42
CA PHE A 292 17.40 -4.61 10.27
C PHE A 292 17.81 -4.25 11.70
N SER A 293 19.00 -4.68 12.14
CA SER A 293 19.54 -4.45 13.48
C SER A 293 20.82 -3.62 13.45
N ALA A 294 21.06 -2.85 12.38
CA ALA A 294 22.28 -2.06 12.23
C ALA A 294 22.40 -0.93 13.26
N VAL A 295 21.27 -0.41 13.72
CA VAL A 295 21.19 0.62 14.75
C VAL A 295 20.36 0.11 15.93
N GLU A 296 20.71 0.54 17.13
CA GLU A 296 19.91 0.28 18.32
C GLU A 296 18.68 1.20 18.29
N LEU A 297 17.52 0.62 18.02
CA LEU A 297 16.25 1.35 18.03
C LEU A 297 15.65 1.36 19.44
N PRO A 298 14.91 2.43 19.81
CA PRO A 298 14.08 2.42 21.00
C PRO A 298 13.21 1.16 21.05
N GLN A 299 13.14 0.53 22.23
CA GLN A 299 12.41 -0.73 22.39
C GLN A 299 10.93 -0.47 22.66
N TRP A 300 10.08 -1.27 22.01
CA TRP A 300 8.65 -1.32 22.32
C TRP A 300 8.43 -2.08 23.63
N THR A 301 7.71 -1.47 24.58
CA THR A 301 7.43 -2.05 25.91
C THR A 301 5.98 -2.51 26.08
N GLY A 302 5.15 -2.37 25.04
CA GLY A 302 3.74 -2.76 25.07
C GLY A 302 3.48 -4.17 24.52
N PRO A 303 2.22 -4.49 24.17
CA PRO A 303 1.82 -5.80 23.65
C PRO A 303 2.48 -6.17 22.32
N ALA A 304 2.63 -7.46 22.03
CA ALA A 304 3.39 -7.97 20.89
C ALA A 304 2.92 -7.42 19.51
N TRP A 305 1.62 -7.17 19.35
CA TRP A 305 1.04 -6.63 18.11
C TRP A 305 1.59 -5.24 17.73
N GLY A 306 2.06 -4.45 18.71
CA GLY A 306 2.53 -3.08 18.49
C GLY A 306 4.00 -2.97 18.09
N SER A 307 4.78 -4.05 18.24
CA SER A 307 6.24 -4.01 18.06
C SER A 307 6.68 -3.52 16.68
N LYS A 308 6.11 -4.06 15.61
CA LYS A 308 6.43 -3.64 14.23
C LYS A 308 5.90 -2.24 13.90
N LEU A 309 4.72 -1.88 14.41
CA LEU A 309 4.12 -0.55 14.20
C LEU A 309 5.01 0.54 14.82
N TYR A 310 5.47 0.28 16.05
CA TYR A 310 6.42 1.16 16.73
C TYR A 310 7.76 1.22 16.00
N GLN A 311 8.25 0.07 15.51
CA GLN A 311 9.49 0.02 14.74
C GLN A 311 9.44 0.93 13.50
N ASP A 312 8.34 0.93 12.74
CA ASP A 312 8.20 1.82 11.59
C ASP A 312 8.23 3.30 11.98
N ILE A 313 7.61 3.68 13.10
CA ILE A 313 7.67 5.05 13.62
C ILE A 313 9.12 5.46 13.93
N VAL A 314 9.86 4.62 14.68
CA VAL A 314 11.24 4.96 15.10
C VAL A 314 12.27 4.83 13.99
N LEU A 315 11.90 4.24 12.84
CA LEU A 315 12.72 4.24 11.64
C LEU A 315 12.59 5.54 10.83
N MET A 316 11.49 6.30 10.96
CA MET A 316 11.28 7.52 10.16
C MET A 316 12.41 8.57 10.26
N PRO A 317 13.05 8.80 11.43
CA PRO A 317 14.19 9.71 11.52
C PRO A 317 15.41 9.30 10.67
N TYR A 318 15.50 8.04 10.24
CA TYR A 318 16.61 7.53 9.43
C TYR A 318 16.36 7.58 7.92
N VAL A 319 15.21 8.12 7.49
CA VAL A 319 14.87 8.25 6.07
C VAL A 319 15.94 9.01 5.28
N ASP A 320 16.65 9.97 5.90
CA ASP A 320 17.74 10.75 5.28
C ASP A 320 19.15 10.19 5.54
N THR A 321 19.27 9.09 6.27
CA THR A 321 20.54 8.38 6.52
C THR A 321 20.41 6.87 6.28
N PRO A 322 19.94 6.44 5.09
CA PRO A 322 19.69 5.03 4.81
C PRO A 322 20.96 4.16 4.82
N GLU A 323 22.14 4.77 4.63
CA GLU A 323 23.44 4.10 4.70
C GLU A 323 23.72 3.44 6.05
N ALA A 324 23.04 3.87 7.12
CA ALA A 324 23.13 3.23 8.43
C ALA A 324 22.68 1.76 8.39
N PHE A 325 21.82 1.38 7.44
CA PHE A 325 21.25 0.02 7.33
C PHE A 325 21.80 -0.78 6.15
N ILE A 326 22.53 -0.14 5.23
CA ILE A 326 22.85 -0.70 3.92
C ILE A 326 24.33 -0.99 3.81
N THR A 327 24.67 -2.16 3.27
CA THR A 327 26.05 -2.52 2.92
C THR A 327 26.14 -2.80 1.42
N VAL A 328 27.14 -2.23 0.75
CA VAL A 328 27.45 -2.60 -0.63
C VAL A 328 28.20 -3.92 -0.62
N LEU A 329 27.56 -4.99 -1.10
CA LEU A 329 28.20 -6.30 -1.23
C LEU A 329 29.08 -6.35 -2.48
N LYS A 330 28.64 -5.68 -3.55
CA LYS A 330 29.41 -5.56 -4.80
C LYS A 330 28.88 -4.46 -5.70
N GLU A 331 29.80 -3.80 -6.40
CA GLU A 331 29.51 -2.91 -7.53
C GLU A 331 30.00 -3.56 -8.82
N PHE A 332 29.25 -3.45 -9.91
CA PHE A 332 29.65 -4.03 -11.19
C PHE A 332 28.91 -3.42 -12.38
N LYS A 333 29.54 -3.52 -13.55
CA LYS A 333 28.92 -3.22 -14.85
C LYS A 333 28.04 -4.38 -15.32
N VAL A 334 26.98 -4.04 -16.04
CA VAL A 334 26.02 -4.96 -16.64
C VAL A 334 25.81 -4.57 -18.10
N ASP A 335 26.06 -5.50 -19.02
CA ASP A 335 25.66 -5.39 -20.42
C ASP A 335 24.35 -6.17 -20.66
N ALA A 336 23.84 -6.13 -21.89
CA ALA A 336 22.60 -6.84 -22.25
C ALA A 336 22.68 -8.36 -21.99
N ALA A 337 23.83 -8.99 -22.24
CA ALA A 337 23.98 -10.43 -22.08
C ALA A 337 23.95 -10.82 -20.60
N LYS A 338 24.69 -10.09 -19.76
CA LYS A 338 24.71 -10.29 -18.31
C LYS A 338 23.36 -9.96 -17.68
N LEU A 339 22.68 -8.92 -18.15
CA LEU A 339 21.33 -8.60 -17.70
C LEU A 339 20.37 -9.76 -18.00
N ALA A 340 20.40 -10.31 -19.22
CA ALA A 340 19.58 -11.45 -19.59
C ALA A 340 19.87 -12.67 -18.69
N GLN A 341 21.13 -12.93 -18.37
CA GLN A 341 21.51 -13.99 -17.43
C GLN A 341 20.97 -13.76 -16.01
N MET A 342 20.79 -12.51 -15.57
CA MET A 342 20.20 -12.21 -14.26
C MET A 342 18.68 -12.36 -14.21
N GLN A 343 18.02 -12.36 -15.36
CA GLN A 343 16.56 -12.29 -15.49
C GLN A 343 15.92 -13.61 -15.93
N ASN A 344 16.66 -14.43 -16.68
CA ASN A 344 16.14 -15.66 -17.26
C ASN A 344 16.00 -16.78 -16.22
N ALA A 345 14.90 -17.53 -16.34
CA ALA A 345 14.68 -18.74 -15.57
C ALA A 345 15.83 -19.74 -15.75
N GLY A 346 16.19 -20.44 -14.67
CA GLY A 346 17.29 -21.42 -14.65
C GLY A 346 18.67 -20.81 -14.42
N MET A 347 18.80 -19.48 -14.41
CA MET A 347 20.03 -18.80 -14.02
C MET A 347 19.96 -18.32 -12.57
N HIS A 348 21.11 -18.28 -11.87
CA HIS A 348 21.18 -17.78 -10.50
C HIS A 348 21.80 -16.37 -10.46
N PRO A 349 21.01 -15.30 -10.26
CA PRO A 349 21.49 -13.93 -10.41
C PRO A 349 22.64 -13.56 -9.48
N LEU A 350 22.66 -14.09 -8.25
CA LEU A 350 23.77 -13.84 -7.32
C LEU A 350 25.11 -14.46 -7.77
N LYS A 351 25.08 -15.61 -8.46
CA LYS A 351 26.28 -16.21 -9.07
C LYS A 351 26.74 -15.39 -10.28
N VAL A 352 25.80 -14.91 -11.10
CA VAL A 352 26.09 -14.03 -12.24
C VAL A 352 26.68 -12.70 -11.77
N ALA A 353 26.19 -12.16 -10.66
CA ALA A 353 26.79 -11.00 -10.00
C ALA A 353 28.16 -11.33 -9.37
N GLY A 354 28.42 -12.59 -9.04
CA GLY A 354 29.62 -13.06 -8.37
C GLY A 354 29.68 -12.58 -6.91
N VAL A 355 28.55 -12.64 -6.20
CA VAL A 355 28.43 -12.41 -4.76
C VAL A 355 28.12 -13.69 -3.98
N MET A 356 27.79 -14.76 -4.70
CA MET A 356 27.65 -16.14 -4.23
C MET A 356 28.47 -17.06 -5.13
#